data_AF-V6SEN5-F1
#
_entry.id   AF-V6SEN5-F1
#
_cell.length_a   1.000
_cell.length_b   1.000
_cell.length_c   1.000
_cell.angle_alpha   90.00
_cell.angle_beta   90.00
_cell.angle_gamma   90.00
#
_symmetry.space_group_name_H-M   'P 1'
#
loop_
_entity.id
_entity.type
_entity.pdbx_description
1 polymer ?
#
loop_
_entity_poly.entity_id
_entity_poly.type
_entity_poly.pdbx_seq_one_letter_code
_entity_poly.pdbx_strand_id
1 'polypeptide(L)'
;MKLNLPLFSALNSFIVAQFLFFIDEGYYNFRWMKDIGNWMVFVVYFFVLFGMLLLLNSLLEKIKVSRLYQTIINLIVFPGFLIFMRCI
;
A
#
# COMPACT_ATOMS: atom_id res chain seq x y z
N MET A 1 0.09 3.32 23.32
CA MET A 1 0.03 2.15 22.42
C MET A 1 1.32 2.11 21.58
N LYS A 2 2.13 1.06 21.68
CA LYS A 2 3.28 0.84 20.77
C LYS A 2 2.70 0.43 19.42
N LEU A 3 2.99 1.17 18.35
CA LEU A 3 2.61 0.79 17.00
C LEU A 3 3.62 -0.26 16.53
N ASN A 4 3.14 -1.44 16.12
CA ASN A 4 4.00 -2.44 15.50
C ASN A 4 4.24 -2.00 14.05
N LEU A 5 5.38 -1.37 13.79
CA LEU A 5 5.77 -0.87 12.46
C LEU A 5 5.50 -1.88 11.31
N PRO A 6 5.89 -3.17 11.42
CA PRO A 6 5.60 -4.13 10.36
C PRO A 6 4.11 -4.40 10.20
N LEU A 7 3.34 -4.45 11.29
CA LEU A 7 1.88 -4.64 11.23
C LEU A 7 1.20 -3.45 10.54
N PHE A 8 1.62 -2.23 10.86
CA PHE A 8 1.06 -1.02 10.26
C PHE A 8 1.37 -0.95 8.76
N SER A 9 2.61 -1.24 8.36
CA SER A 9 2.98 -1.32 6.94
C SER A 9 2.19 -2.41 6.22
N ALA A 10 1.99 -3.58 6.83
CA ALA A 10 1.25 -4.70 6.22
C ALA A 10 -0.23 -4.36 6.00
N LEU A 11 -0.89 -3.77 6.99
CA LEU A 11 -2.29 -3.35 6.86
C LEU A 11 -2.45 -2.27 5.77
N ASN A 12 -1.53 -1.31 5.71
CA ASN A 12 -1.56 -0.29 4.67
C ASN A 12 -1.34 -0.88 3.27
N SER A 13 -0.31 -1.71 3.08
CA SER A 13 -0.08 -2.35 1.78
C SER A 13 -1.26 -3.20 1.34
N PHE A 14 -1.95 -3.87 2.28
CA PHE A 14 -3.14 -4.67 1.98
C PHE A 14 -4.28 -3.79 1.45
N ILE A 15 -4.62 -2.72 2.16
CA ILE A 15 -5.69 -1.80 1.77
C ILE A 15 -5.38 -1.16 0.41
N VAL A 16 -4.13 -0.77 0.18
CA VAL A 16 -3.70 -0.11 -1.07
C VAL A 16 -3.72 -1.08 -2.24
N ALA A 17 -3.20 -2.30 -2.07
CA ALA A 17 -3.27 -3.33 -3.11
C ALA A 17 -4.74 -3.65 -3.45
N GLN A 18 -5.61 -3.71 -2.44
CA GLN A 18 -7.03 -3.97 -2.63
C GLN A 18 -7.70 -2.85 -3.43
N PHE A 19 -7.34 -1.60 -3.14
CA PHE A 19 -7.86 -0.42 -3.83
C PHE A 19 -7.34 -0.30 -5.27
N LEU A 20 -6.06 -0.63 -5.51
CA LEU A 20 -5.49 -0.71 -6.86
C LEU A 20 -6.30 -1.66 -7.73
N PHE A 21 -6.48 -2.89 -7.28
CA PHE A 21 -7.20 -3.91 -8.04
C PHE A 21 -8.70 -3.58 -8.20
N PHE A 22 -9.28 -2.85 -7.25
CA PHE A 22 -10.64 -2.35 -7.36
C PHE A 22 -10.80 -1.32 -8.48
N ILE A 23 -9.80 -0.46 -8.72
CA ILE A 23 -9.82 0.54 -9.78
C ILE A 23 -9.34 -0.01 -11.12
N ASP A 24 -8.37 -0.93 -11.11
CA ASP A 24 -7.71 -1.47 -12.30
C ASP A 24 -8.69 -2.14 -13.28
N GLU A 25 -9.71 -2.83 -12.77
CA GLU A 25 -10.75 -3.43 -13.61
C GLU A 25 -11.69 -2.40 -14.27
N GLY A 26 -11.58 -1.11 -13.97
CA GLY A 26 -12.37 -0.02 -14.56
C GLY A 26 -13.86 0.00 -14.20
N TYR A 27 -14.38 -1.10 -13.65
CA TYR A 27 -15.77 -1.27 -13.23
C TYR A 27 -16.00 -1.00 -11.73
N TYR A 28 -14.97 -0.58 -10.99
CA TYR A 28 -15.02 -0.30 -9.54
C TYR A 28 -15.73 -1.43 -8.77
N ASN A 29 -15.28 -2.66 -8.98
CA ASN A 29 -15.85 -3.84 -8.37
C ASN A 29 -14.77 -4.83 -7.92
N PHE A 30 -15.16 -5.82 -7.11
CA PHE A 30 -14.24 -6.85 -6.60
C PHE A 30 -14.29 -8.12 -7.45
N ARG A 31 -14.52 -8.01 -8.77
CA ARG A 31 -14.59 -9.20 -9.63
C ARG A 31 -13.22 -9.83 -9.84
N TRP A 32 -12.14 -9.06 -9.68
CA TRP A 32 -10.78 -9.58 -9.72
C TRP A 32 -10.56 -10.74 -8.75
N MET A 33 -11.26 -10.76 -7.61
CA MET A 33 -11.15 -11.82 -6.59
C MET A 33 -11.73 -13.16 -7.06
N LYS A 34 -12.43 -13.20 -8.20
CA LYS A 34 -12.99 -14.44 -8.78
C LYS A 34 -11.96 -15.23 -9.59
N ASP A 35 -10.88 -14.60 -10.02
CA ASP A 35 -9.84 -15.23 -10.84
C ASP A 35 -8.61 -15.54 -9.99
N ILE A 36 -8.17 -16.79 -9.98
CA ILE A 36 -6.98 -17.25 -9.23
C ILE A 36 -5.68 -16.61 -9.74
N GLY A 37 -5.61 -16.25 -11.02
CA GLY A 37 -4.49 -15.54 -11.61
C GLY A 37 -4.34 -14.14 -11.02
N ASN A 38 -5.45 -13.43 -10.83
CA ASN A 38 -5.46 -12.10 -10.23
C ASN A 38 -5.02 -12.14 -8.77
N TRP A 39 -5.31 -13.21 -8.04
CA TRP A 39 -4.76 -13.41 -6.69
C TRP A 39 -3.22 -13.51 -6.68
N MET A 40 -2.60 -14.15 -7.67
CA MET A 40 -1.14 -14.19 -7.76
C MET A 40 -0.56 -12.80 -8.00
N VAL A 41 -1.14 -12.02 -8.91
CA VAL A 41 -0.71 -10.64 -9.18
C VAL A 41 -0.90 -9.77 -7.94
N PHE A 42 -2.04 -9.92 -7.23
CA PHE A 42 -2.31 -9.21 -5.99
C PHE A 42 -1.25 -9.46 -4.93
N VAL A 43 -0.85 -10.73 -4.74
CA VAL A 43 0.19 -11.09 -3.76
C VAL A 43 1.53 -10.43 -4.10
N VAL A 44 1.90 -10.41 -5.38
CA VAL A 44 3.13 -9.73 -5.83
C VAL A 44 3.06 -8.22 -5.53
N TYR A 45 1.96 -7.57 -5.88
CA TYR A 45 1.75 -6.15 -5.58
C TYR A 45 1.77 -5.86 -4.08
N PHE A 46 1.10 -6.70 -3.29
CA PHE A 46 1.08 -6.59 -1.84
C PHE A 46 2.49 -6.65 -1.25
N PHE A 47 3.31 -7.64 -1.64
CA PHE A 47 4.68 -7.76 -1.11
C PHE A 47 5.59 -6.61 -1.55
N VAL A 48 5.46 -6.15 -2.79
CA VAL A 48 6.22 -5.00 -3.30
C VAL A 48 5.86 -3.73 -2.53
N LEU A 49 4.57 -3.44 -2.38
CA LEU A 49 4.08 -2.29 -1.61
C LEU A 49 4.47 -2.39 -0.14
N PHE A 50 4.32 -3.56 0.46
CA PHE A 50 4.72 -3.82 1.83
C PHE A 50 6.21 -3.54 2.05
N GLY A 51 7.07 -4.06 1.18
CA GLY A 51 8.51 -3.83 1.24
C GLY A 51 8.87 -2.35 1.13
N MET A 52 8.26 -1.61 0.19
CA MET A 52 8.48 -0.18 0.05
C MET A 52 8.03 0.60 1.30
N LEU A 53 6.83 0.33 1.82
CA LEU A 53 6.30 0.98 3.02
C LEU A 53 7.11 0.65 4.27
N LEU A 54 7.57 -0.59 4.40
CA LEU A 54 8.40 -1.00 5.52
C LEU A 54 9.77 -0.31 5.47
N LEU A 55 10.39 -0.20 4.30
CA LEU A 55 11.64 0.55 4.11
C LEU A 55 11.44 2.04 4.41
N LEU A 56 10.39 2.66 3.87
CA LEU A 56 10.07 4.07 4.09
C LEU A 56 9.86 4.36 5.58
N ASN A 57 9.01 3.58 6.25
CA ASN A 57 8.74 3.76 7.68
C ASN A 57 9.99 3.50 8.53
N SER A 58 10.83 2.52 8.16
CA SER A 58 12.12 2.27 8.83
C SER A 58 13.10 3.44 8.68
N LEU A 59 13.15 4.08 7.51
CA LEU A 59 13.97 5.28 7.27
C LEU A 59 13.43 6.48 8.05
N LEU A 60 12.12 6.68 8.09
CA LEU A 60 11.48 7.77 8.82
C LEU A 60 11.67 7.63 10.34
N GLU A 61 11.66 6.41 10.87
CA GLU A 61 11.99 6.16 12.28
C GLU A 61 13.46 6.49 12.60
N LYS A 62 14.40 6.17 11.71
CA LYS A 62 15.82 6.53 11.89
C LYS A 62 16.04 8.04 11.98
N ILE A 63 15.25 8.83 11.25
CA ILE A 63 15.32 10.30 11.24
C ILE A 63 14.56 10.91 12.45
N LYS A 64 13.98 10.08 13.34
CA LYS A 64 13.16 10.49 14.49
C LYS A 64 11.99 11.40 14.10
N VAL A 65 11.44 11.19 12.90
CA VAL A 65 10.24 11.91 12.44
C VAL A 65 9.09 11.59 13.38
N SER A 66 8.34 12.62 13.78
CA SER A 66 7.22 12.42 14.70
C SER A 66 6.11 11.60 14.04
N ARG A 67 5.39 10.81 14.85
CA ARG A 67 4.41 9.83 14.33
C ARG A 67 3.34 10.45 13.45
N LEU A 68 2.92 11.68 13.78
CA LEU A 68 1.88 12.40 13.04
C LEU A 68 2.34 12.65 11.58
N TYR A 69 3.62 12.99 11.40
CA TYR A 69 4.20 13.18 10.07
C TYR A 69 4.37 11.85 9.31
N GLN A 70 4.71 10.76 10.00
CA GLN A 70 4.77 9.44 9.36
C GLN A 70 3.40 9.03 8.79
N THR A 71 2.31 9.26 9.54
CA THR A 71 0.95 8.95 9.05
C THR A 71 0.56 9.85 7.88
N ILE A 72 0.89 11.14 7.92
CA ILE A 72 0.64 12.09 6.83
C ILE A 72 1.40 11.69 5.57
N ILE A 73 2.69 11.34 5.68
CA ILE A 73 3.50 10.93 4.54
C ILE A 73 2.91 9.69 3.89
N ASN A 74 2.54 8.68 4.68
CA ASN A 74 1.86 7.49 4.16
C ASN A 74 0.56 7.89 3.43
N LEU A 75 -0.29 8.73 4.03
CA LEU A 75 -1.54 9.21 3.43
C LEU A 75 -1.34 9.96 2.09
N ILE A 76 -0.20 10.60 1.87
CA ILE A 76 0.12 11.33 0.63
C ILE A 76 0.78 10.42 -0.41
N VAL A 77 1.70 9.55 0.02
CA VAL A 77 2.41 8.61 -0.86
C VAL A 77 1.42 7.62 -1.49
N PHE A 78 0.35 7.23 -0.79
CA PHE A 78 -0.69 6.34 -1.32
C PHE A 78 -1.43 6.90 -2.56
N PRO A 79 -2.13 8.04 -2.50
CA PRO A 79 -2.79 8.63 -3.67
C PRO A 79 -1.78 9.03 -4.75
N GLY A 80 -0.56 9.44 -4.38
CA GLY A 80 0.50 9.73 -5.34
C GLY A 80 0.89 8.50 -6.18
N PHE A 81 1.09 7.34 -5.54
CA PHE A 81 1.41 6.10 -6.23
C PHE A 81 0.26 5.63 -7.14
N LEU A 82 -0.98 5.78 -6.69
CA LEU A 82 -2.18 5.44 -7.46
C LEU A 82 -2.34 6.29 -8.73
N ILE A 83 -2.09 7.61 -8.63
CA ILE A 83 -2.12 8.51 -9.78
C ILE A 83 -0.99 8.17 -10.77
N PHE A 84 0.20 7.86 -10.27
CA PHE A 84 1.33 7.49 -11.11
C PHE A 84 1.07 6.21 -11.92
N MET A 85 0.54 5.16 -11.29
CA MET A 85 0.24 3.89 -11.97
C MET A 85 -0.88 4.01 -13.02
N ARG A 86 -1.81 4.96 -12.86
CA ARG A 86 -2.85 5.22 -13.87
C ARG A 86 -2.34 6.01 -15.08
N CYS A 87 -1.21 6.70 -14.96
CA CYS A 87 -0.60 7.48 -16.05
C CYS A 87 0.34 6.66 -16.94
N ILE A 88 0.66 5.42 -16.58
CA ILE A 88 1.47 4.47 -17.36
C ILE A 88 0.53 3.49 -18.06
#